data_AF-A0A962VG78-F1
#
_entry.id   AF-A0A962VG78-F1
#
_cell.length_a   1.000
_cell.length_b   1.000
_cell.length_c   1.000
_cell.angle_alpha   90.00
_cell.angle_beta   90.00
_cell.angle_gamma   90.00
#
_symmetry.space_group_name_H-M   'P 1'
#
loop_
_entity.id
_entity.type
_entity.pdbx_description
1 polymer ?
#
loop_
_entity_poly.entity_id
_entity_poly.type
_entity_poly.pdbx_seq_one_letter_code
_entity_poly.pdbx_strand_id
1 'polypeptide(L)'
;MSARSLVHYLAEIDDPRQAKGIRHRQLSSLTIMVMAMLCGRTSLKGIARFGRAHVKQLAEVIPLPRNKTPSFSTFQRLSRQVDAQQLCTSFNRWMAQYRGHETIAIDGKSITSTFQASGEDKQRFTALVSFFGQQKGLISAVGKLENDKRSEIDVVRELIDTLHIERAVFTLDALHCQKKQWLR
;
A
#
# COMPACT_ATOMS: atom_id res chain seq x y z
N MET A 1 -10.45 21.55 -5.79
CA MET A 1 -10.43 20.41 -6.74
C MET A 1 -11.19 19.27 -6.08
N SER A 2 -12.16 18.66 -6.77
CA SER A 2 -12.86 17.48 -6.22
C SER A 2 -11.88 16.34 -6.04
N ALA A 3 -11.91 15.66 -4.88
CA ALA A 3 -11.06 14.52 -4.61
C ALA A 3 -11.34 13.40 -5.65
N ARG A 4 -10.28 12.86 -6.26
CA ARG A 4 -10.34 11.71 -7.16
C ARG A 4 -10.54 10.43 -6.34
N SER A 5 -11.31 9.49 -6.90
CA SER A 5 -11.61 8.20 -6.26
C SER A 5 -10.39 7.29 -6.21
N LEU A 6 -10.40 6.30 -5.31
CA LEU A 6 -9.36 5.26 -5.24
C LEU A 6 -9.20 4.52 -6.58
N VAL A 7 -10.31 4.24 -7.26
CA VAL A 7 -10.33 3.54 -8.56
C VAL A 7 -9.50 4.28 -9.61
N HIS A 8 -9.49 5.62 -9.57
CA HIS A 8 -8.68 6.41 -10.49
C HIS A 8 -7.18 6.13 -10.32
N TYR A 9 -6.67 6.11 -9.09
CA TYR A 9 -5.25 5.84 -8.83
C TYR A 9 -4.88 4.38 -9.05
N LEU A 10 -5.76 3.43 -8.70
CA LEU A 10 -5.50 2.01 -8.96
C LEU A 10 -5.48 1.66 -10.46
N ALA A 11 -6.06 2.50 -11.32
CA ALA A 11 -6.06 2.30 -12.77
C ALA A 11 -4.69 2.59 -13.40
N GLU A 12 -3.81 3.31 -12.70
CA GLU A 12 -2.44 3.60 -13.14
C GLU A 12 -1.47 2.43 -12.92
N ILE A 13 -1.91 1.38 -12.20
CA ILE A 13 -1.09 0.20 -11.92
C ILE A 13 -1.11 -0.74 -13.12
N ASP A 14 0.08 -1.07 -13.63
CA ASP A 14 0.26 -1.98 -14.75
C ASP A 14 -0.31 -3.37 -14.43
N ASP A 15 -0.98 -4.00 -15.41
CA ASP A 15 -1.49 -5.36 -15.28
C ASP A 15 -0.43 -6.36 -15.78
N PRO A 16 0.31 -7.05 -14.89
CA PRO A 16 1.38 -7.97 -15.28
C PRO A 16 0.84 -9.31 -15.80
N ARG A 17 -0.49 -9.51 -15.79
CA ARG A 17 -1.11 -10.77 -16.19
C ARG A 17 -1.12 -10.89 -17.70
N GLN A 18 -0.85 -12.09 -18.21
CA GLN A 18 -1.01 -12.38 -19.63
C GLN A 18 -2.46 -12.17 -20.07
N ALA A 19 -2.68 -11.51 -21.20
CA ALA A 19 -4.01 -11.18 -21.71
C ALA A 19 -4.92 -12.41 -21.90
N LYS A 20 -4.33 -13.57 -22.22
CA LYS A 20 -5.07 -14.83 -22.38
C LYS A 20 -5.63 -15.30 -21.03
N GLY A 21 -6.95 -15.43 -20.95
CA GLY A 21 -7.63 -15.99 -19.77
C GLY A 21 -7.99 -14.98 -18.67
N ILE A 22 -7.82 -13.68 -18.91
CA ILE A 22 -8.28 -12.64 -17.98
C ILE A 22 -9.81 -12.58 -18.04
N ARG A 23 -10.45 -13.13 -17.01
CA ARG A 23 -11.90 -13.01 -16.80
C ARG A 23 -12.27 -11.76 -16.00
N HIS A 24 -11.47 -11.40 -15.01
CA HIS A 24 -11.71 -10.24 -14.14
C HIS A 24 -10.60 -9.20 -14.32
N ARG A 25 -10.98 -7.93 -14.54
CA ARG A 25 -10.05 -6.81 -14.64
C ARG A 25 -9.24 -6.66 -13.35
N GLN A 26 -7.97 -6.28 -13.47
CA GLN A 26 -7.08 -6.06 -12.33
C GLN A 26 -7.65 -4.96 -11.44
N LEU A 27 -8.06 -3.85 -12.05
CA LEU A 27 -8.67 -2.72 -11.36
C LEU A 27 -9.85 -3.13 -10.46
N SER A 28 -10.81 -3.90 -10.99
CA SER A 28 -11.95 -4.40 -10.20
C SER A 28 -11.48 -5.29 -9.05
N SER A 29 -10.48 -6.14 -9.29
CA SER A 29 -9.96 -7.07 -8.29
C SER A 29 -9.21 -6.34 -7.16
N LEU A 30 -8.35 -5.37 -7.50
CA LEU A 30 -7.64 -4.52 -6.54
C LEU A 30 -8.62 -3.67 -5.73
N THR A 31 -9.64 -3.10 -6.38
CA THR A 31 -10.68 -2.32 -5.68
C THR A 31 -11.40 -3.17 -4.63
N ILE A 32 -11.81 -4.40 -4.98
CA ILE A 32 -12.43 -5.32 -4.01
C ILE A 32 -11.47 -5.67 -2.88
N MET A 33 -10.18 -5.92 -3.18
CA MET A 33 -9.18 -6.20 -2.14
C MET A 33 -9.09 -5.05 -1.14
N VAL A 34 -8.96 -3.81 -1.61
CA VAL A 34 -8.86 -2.64 -0.73
C VAL A 34 -10.14 -2.43 0.07
N MET A 35 -11.32 -2.46 -0.57
CA MET A 35 -12.61 -2.31 0.13
C MET A 35 -12.78 -3.38 1.22
N ALA A 36 -12.45 -4.63 0.90
CA ALA A 36 -12.53 -5.72 1.86
C ALA A 36 -11.59 -5.51 3.05
N MET A 37 -10.35 -5.04 2.81
CA MET A 37 -9.39 -4.72 3.87
C MET A 37 -9.87 -3.57 4.76
N LEU A 38 -10.47 -2.52 4.18
CA LEU A 38 -11.11 -1.43 4.94
C LEU A 38 -12.26 -1.92 5.82
N CYS A 39 -12.98 -2.96 5.38
CA CYS A 39 -13.99 -3.66 6.19
C CYS A 39 -13.39 -4.73 7.15
N GLY A 40 -12.08 -4.69 7.41
CA GLY A 40 -11.39 -5.58 8.34
C GLY A 40 -11.15 -6.99 7.81
N ARG A 41 -11.18 -7.23 6.49
CA ARG A 41 -10.87 -8.54 5.89
C ARG A 41 -9.42 -8.55 5.40
N THR A 42 -8.52 -9.04 6.25
CA THR A 42 -7.06 -9.07 5.97
C THR A 42 -6.58 -10.36 5.29
N SER A 43 -7.42 -11.40 5.19
CA SER A 43 -7.07 -12.65 4.49
C SER A 43 -7.65 -12.71 3.08
N LEU A 44 -6.93 -13.30 2.13
CA LEU A 44 -7.42 -13.51 0.76
C LEU A 44 -8.73 -14.33 0.72
N LYS A 45 -8.90 -15.28 1.65
CA LYS A 45 -10.17 -16.03 1.82
C LYS A 45 -11.30 -15.10 2.28
N GLY A 46 -10.99 -14.20 3.22
CA GLY A 46 -11.91 -13.15 3.69
C GLY A 46 -12.32 -12.18 2.59
N ILE A 47 -11.36 -11.74 1.77
CA ILE A 47 -11.61 -10.88 0.61
C ILE A 47 -12.53 -11.57 -0.41
N ALA A 48 -12.26 -12.83 -0.76
CA ALA A 48 -13.12 -13.59 -1.66
C ALA A 48 -14.53 -13.84 -1.09
N ARG A 49 -14.66 -13.92 0.24
CA ARG A 49 -15.96 -14.02 0.91
C ARG A 49 -16.70 -12.68 0.87
N PHE A 50 -16.01 -11.57 1.14
CA PHE A 50 -16.55 -10.22 1.05
C PHE A 50 -17.08 -9.93 -0.36
N GLY A 51 -16.29 -10.21 -1.40
CA GLY A 51 -16.72 -10.02 -2.79
C GLY A 51 -18.02 -10.76 -3.10
N ARG A 52 -18.14 -12.04 -2.68
CA ARG A 52 -19.36 -12.83 -2.88
C ARG A 52 -20.56 -12.27 -2.11
N ALA A 53 -20.35 -11.83 -0.87
CA ALA A 53 -21.42 -11.30 -0.02
C ALA A 53 -21.99 -9.97 -0.55
N HIS A 54 -21.15 -9.14 -1.18
CA HIS A 54 -21.51 -7.79 -1.65
C HIS A 54 -21.53 -7.67 -3.18
N VAL A 55 -21.71 -8.78 -3.91
CA VAL A 55 -21.58 -8.81 -5.36
C VAL A 55 -22.53 -7.84 -6.08
N LYS A 56 -23.74 -7.65 -5.55
CA LYS A 56 -24.74 -6.73 -6.13
C LYS A 56 -24.27 -5.28 -6.02
N GLN A 57 -23.90 -4.84 -4.81
CA GLN A 57 -23.40 -3.48 -4.58
C GLN A 57 -22.09 -3.22 -5.32
N LEU A 58 -21.20 -4.22 -5.39
CA LEU A 58 -19.94 -4.08 -6.13
C LEU A 58 -20.18 -3.92 -7.63
N ALA A 59 -21.20 -4.59 -8.20
CA ALA A 59 -21.52 -4.48 -9.61
C ALA A 59 -22.03 -3.08 -10.01
N GLU A 60 -22.52 -2.28 -9.05
CA GLU A 60 -22.97 -0.90 -9.28
C GLU A 60 -21.80 0.08 -9.43
N VAL A 61 -20.65 -0.20 -8.79
CA VAL A 61 -19.51 0.73 -8.72
C VAL A 61 -18.30 0.29 -9.56
N ILE A 62 -18.17 -0.99 -9.86
CA ILE A 62 -17.05 -1.54 -10.65
C ILE A 62 -17.54 -2.60 -11.65
N PRO A 63 -16.87 -2.72 -12.82
CA PRO A 63 -17.26 -3.71 -13.82
C PRO A 63 -17.00 -5.12 -13.31
N LEU A 64 -18.07 -5.91 -13.20
CA LEU A 64 -18.04 -7.32 -12.82
C LEU A 64 -18.62 -8.20 -13.95
N PRO A 65 -17.80 -9.00 -14.63
CA PRO A 65 -18.28 -9.85 -15.71
C PRO A 65 -19.26 -10.89 -15.17
N ARG A 66 -20.43 -10.96 -15.79
CA ARG A 66 -21.53 -11.87 -15.42
C ARG A 66 -21.97 -11.72 -13.94
N ASN A 67 -21.79 -10.53 -13.35
CA ASN A 67 -22.09 -10.26 -11.94
C ASN A 67 -21.42 -11.27 -10.99
N LYS A 68 -20.16 -11.62 -11.29
CA LYS A 68 -19.34 -12.51 -10.45
C LYS A 68 -18.08 -11.80 -9.99
N THR A 69 -17.71 -12.01 -8.73
CA THR A 69 -16.44 -11.56 -8.18
C THR A 69 -15.31 -12.57 -8.44
N PRO A 70 -14.04 -12.13 -8.42
CA PRO A 70 -12.91 -13.04 -8.50
C PRO A 70 -12.95 -14.11 -7.40
N SER A 71 -12.47 -15.31 -7.72
CA SER A 71 -12.29 -16.38 -6.73
C SER A 71 -11.05 -16.15 -5.87
N PHE A 72 -10.94 -16.89 -4.76
CA PHE A 72 -9.73 -16.92 -3.92
C PHE A 72 -8.45 -17.11 -4.74
N SER A 73 -8.42 -18.10 -5.64
CA SER A 73 -7.26 -18.39 -6.49
C SER A 73 -6.92 -17.23 -7.43
N THR A 74 -7.92 -16.44 -7.84
CA THR A 74 -7.71 -15.26 -8.69
C THR A 74 -7.05 -14.14 -7.90
N PHE A 75 -7.53 -13.86 -6.68
CA PHE A 75 -6.88 -12.90 -5.78
C PHE A 75 -5.47 -13.33 -5.40
N GLN A 76 -5.26 -14.63 -5.15
CA GLN A 76 -3.93 -15.17 -4.83
C GLN A 76 -2.94 -15.03 -5.99
N ARG A 77 -3.36 -15.27 -7.23
CA ARG A 77 -2.49 -15.04 -8.39
C ARG A 77 -2.17 -13.56 -8.56
N LEU A 78 -3.18 -12.70 -8.45
CA LEU A 78 -3.01 -11.25 -8.58
C LEU A 78 -2.06 -10.70 -7.51
N SER A 79 -2.22 -11.10 -6.24
CA SER A 79 -1.39 -10.63 -5.14
C SER A 79 0.08 -11.04 -5.26
N ARG A 80 0.40 -12.07 -6.05
CA ARG A 80 1.78 -12.53 -6.31
C ARG A 80 2.44 -11.80 -7.46
N GLN A 81 1.66 -11.19 -8.34
CA GLN A 81 2.16 -10.59 -9.58
C GLN A 81 2.14 -9.06 -9.55
N VAL A 82 1.18 -8.47 -8.83
CA VAL A 82 1.08 -7.01 -8.67
C VAL A 82 2.37 -6.44 -8.10
N ASP A 83 2.83 -5.37 -8.73
CA ASP A 83 3.96 -4.59 -8.24
C ASP A 83 3.57 -3.85 -6.96
N ALA A 84 4.22 -4.22 -5.86
CA ALA A 84 3.97 -3.64 -4.55
C ALA A 84 4.37 -2.16 -4.48
N GLN A 85 5.40 -1.74 -5.22
CA GLN A 85 5.87 -0.36 -5.25
C GLN A 85 4.86 0.53 -5.99
N GLN A 86 4.35 0.08 -7.15
CA GLN A 86 3.29 0.80 -7.86
C GLN A 86 2.03 0.94 -7.00
N LEU A 87 1.67 -0.11 -6.27
CA LEU A 87 0.53 -0.07 -5.35
C LEU A 87 0.74 0.95 -4.22
N CYS A 88 1.92 0.97 -3.59
CA CYS A 88 2.26 1.96 -2.55
C CYS A 88 2.23 3.39 -3.10
N THR A 89 2.83 3.63 -4.27
CA THR A 89 2.82 4.94 -4.92
C THR A 89 1.40 5.42 -5.22
N SER A 90 0.57 4.54 -5.81
CA SER A 90 -0.83 4.85 -6.14
C SER A 90 -1.65 5.15 -4.89
N PHE A 91 -1.46 4.36 -3.83
CA PHE A 91 -2.11 4.57 -2.53
C PHE A 91 -1.67 5.89 -1.88
N ASN A 92 -0.38 6.18 -1.87
CA ASN A 92 0.17 7.43 -1.31
C ASN A 92 -0.38 8.65 -2.05
N ARG A 93 -0.49 8.59 -3.37
CA ARG A 93 -1.08 9.68 -4.18
C ARG A 93 -2.57 9.86 -3.91
N TRP A 94 -3.31 8.77 -3.70
CA TRP A 94 -4.71 8.85 -3.28
C TRP A 94 -4.86 9.49 -1.91
N MET A 95 -4.05 9.07 -0.93
CA MET A 95 -4.07 9.59 0.44
C MET A 95 -3.60 11.04 0.55
N ALA A 96 -2.74 11.50 -0.36
CA ALA A 96 -2.26 12.89 -0.41
C ALA A 96 -3.39 13.92 -0.42
N GLN A 97 -4.53 13.57 -1.02
CA GLN A 97 -5.71 14.45 -1.12
C GLN A 97 -6.39 14.72 0.23
N TYR A 98 -6.17 13.86 1.22
CA TYR A 98 -6.80 13.94 2.54
C TYR A 98 -5.84 14.47 3.61
N ARG A 99 -4.60 14.83 3.23
CA ARG A 99 -3.60 15.34 4.17
C ARG A 99 -3.96 16.74 4.65
N GLY A 100 -3.47 17.09 5.84
CA GLY A 100 -3.53 18.45 6.37
C GLY A 100 -2.25 18.79 7.12
N HIS A 101 -2.22 19.95 7.77
CA HIS A 101 -1.19 20.26 8.74
C HIS A 101 -1.43 19.41 9.99
N GLU A 102 -0.56 18.44 10.24
CA GLU A 102 -0.70 17.54 11.39
C GLU A 102 0.63 17.00 11.88
N THR A 103 0.61 16.46 13.10
CA THR A 103 1.71 15.67 13.66
C THR A 103 1.71 14.30 13.01
N ILE A 104 2.85 13.91 12.43
CA ILE A 104 3.02 12.66 11.70
C ILE A 104 4.02 11.77 12.45
N ALA A 105 3.52 10.65 12.95
CA ALA A 105 4.35 9.59 13.50
C ALA A 105 4.87 8.70 12.38
N ILE A 106 6.18 8.46 12.38
CA ILE A 106 6.82 7.59 11.41
C ILE A 106 7.30 6.34 12.14
N ASP A 107 6.84 5.19 11.69
CA ASP A 107 7.14 3.89 12.31
C ASP A 107 7.48 2.83 11.24
N GLY A 108 8.57 2.10 11.46
CA GLY A 108 9.07 1.04 10.61
C GLY A 108 8.77 -0.35 11.20
N LYS A 109 7.92 -1.14 10.54
CA LYS A 109 7.62 -2.52 10.96
C LYS A 109 8.13 -3.57 9.99
N SER A 110 8.95 -4.48 10.49
CA SER A 110 9.40 -5.66 9.76
C SER A 110 8.25 -6.63 9.53
N ILE A 111 8.09 -7.11 8.30
CA ILE A 111 7.08 -8.11 7.94
C ILE A 111 7.60 -9.48 8.39
N THR A 112 6.83 -10.13 9.27
CA THR A 112 7.13 -11.49 9.75
C THR A 112 7.23 -12.47 8.57
N SER A 113 8.12 -13.46 8.68
CA SER A 113 8.32 -14.51 7.67
C SER A 113 8.84 -14.01 6.30
N THR A 114 9.39 -12.80 6.22
CA THR A 114 10.20 -12.35 5.07
C THR A 114 11.70 -12.60 5.26
N PHE A 115 12.06 -13.24 6.37
CA PHE A 115 13.42 -13.62 6.69
C PHE A 115 13.97 -14.62 5.67
N GLN A 116 15.06 -14.24 5.03
CA GLN A 116 15.89 -15.14 4.24
C GLN A 116 17.26 -15.20 4.90
N ALA A 117 17.66 -16.40 5.33
CA ALA A 117 19.03 -16.66 5.73
C ALA A 117 19.89 -16.52 4.47
N SER A 118 20.62 -15.42 4.36
CA SER A 118 21.71 -15.31 3.41
C SER A 118 22.89 -16.09 4.01
N GLY A 119 23.64 -16.81 3.18
CA GLY A 119 24.85 -17.54 3.61
C GLY A 119 26.00 -16.63 4.07
N GLU A 120 25.86 -15.32 3.90
CA GLU A 120 26.71 -14.29 4.50
C GLU A 120 25.99 -13.72 5.74
N ASP A 121 26.74 -13.23 6.73
CA ASP A 121 26.31 -12.71 8.05
C ASP A 121 25.20 -11.63 8.06
N LYS A 122 24.56 -11.34 6.92
CA LYS A 122 23.48 -10.38 6.77
C LYS A 122 22.13 -11.08 6.66
N GLN A 123 21.26 -10.80 7.61
CA GLN A 123 19.86 -11.20 7.60
C GLN A 123 19.07 -10.30 6.64
N ARG A 124 18.38 -10.90 5.66
CA ARG A 124 17.53 -10.16 4.72
C ARG A 124 16.07 -10.24 5.16
N PHE A 125 15.42 -9.09 5.29
CA PHE A 125 13.99 -8.97 5.57
C PHE A 125 13.40 -7.74 4.88
N THR A 126 12.07 -7.75 4.73
CA THR A 126 11.30 -6.61 4.23
C THR A 126 10.59 -5.91 5.39
N ALA A 127 10.64 -4.59 5.42
CA ALA A 127 9.91 -3.75 6.36
C ALA A 127 9.02 -2.73 5.63
N LEU A 128 8.00 -2.26 6.33
CA LEU A 128 7.12 -1.18 5.88
C LEU A 128 7.32 0.02 6.81
N VAL A 129 7.61 1.17 6.22
CA VAL A 129 7.67 2.45 6.92
C VAL A 129 6.36 3.16 6.69
N SER A 130 5.64 3.49 7.76
CA SER A 130 4.33 4.12 7.71
C SER A 130 4.37 5.52 8.30
N PHE A 131 3.68 6.46 7.65
CA PHE A 131 3.52 7.84 8.09
C PHE A 131 2.09 7.98 8.59
N PHE A 132 1.90 8.04 9.90
CA PHE A 132 0.61 8.07 10.56
C PHE A 132 0.29 9.49 11.04
N GLY A 133 -0.74 10.10 10.46
CA GLY A 133 -1.28 11.39 10.89
C GLY A 133 -2.10 11.23 12.17
N GLN A 134 -1.62 11.79 13.28
CA GLN A 134 -2.22 11.59 14.60
C GLN A 134 -3.62 12.20 14.73
N GLN A 135 -3.85 13.34 14.07
CA GLN A 135 -5.09 14.09 14.21
C GLN A 135 -6.23 13.42 13.45
N LYS A 136 -5.94 12.92 12.24
CA LYS A 136 -6.95 12.24 11.40
C LYS A 136 -7.02 10.74 11.63
N GLY A 137 -6.02 10.15 12.30
CA GLY A 137 -5.90 8.71 12.49
C GLY A 137 -5.68 7.96 11.18
N LEU A 138 -5.01 8.59 10.21
CA LEU A 138 -4.85 8.06 8.85
C LEU A 138 -3.38 7.78 8.53
N ILE A 139 -3.15 6.75 7.72
CA ILE A 139 -1.84 6.50 7.13
C ILE A 139 -1.68 7.43 5.91
N SER A 140 -0.92 8.50 6.09
CA SER A 140 -0.65 9.51 5.08
C SER A 140 0.25 9.00 3.96
N ALA A 141 1.18 8.09 4.27
CA ALA A 141 2.05 7.43 3.30
C ALA A 141 2.63 6.12 3.83
N VAL A 142 3.04 5.25 2.90
CA VAL A 142 3.79 4.02 3.17
C VAL A 142 4.96 3.89 2.20
N GLY A 143 6.11 3.45 2.71
CA GLY A 143 7.25 3.01 1.91
C GLY A 143 7.65 1.58 2.22
N LYS A 144 8.21 0.91 1.21
CA LYS A 144 8.80 -0.42 1.34
C LYS A 144 10.31 -0.30 1.54
N LEU A 145 10.81 -1.00 2.56
CA LEU A 145 12.22 -1.12 2.89
C LEU A 145 12.68 -2.57 2.69
N GLU A 146 13.76 -2.76 1.94
CA GLU A 146 14.52 -4.01 1.86
C GLU A 146 15.88 -3.73 2.49
N ASN A 147 16.15 -4.32 3.67
CA ASN A 147 17.31 -3.96 4.51
C ASN A 147 18.66 -4.24 3.85
N ASP A 148 18.70 -5.16 2.87
CA ASP A 148 19.91 -5.45 2.09
C ASP A 148 20.24 -4.34 1.07
N LYS A 149 19.29 -3.46 0.75
CA LYS A 149 19.43 -2.44 -0.30
C LYS A 149 19.48 -1.02 0.24
N ARG A 150 18.68 -0.71 1.26
CA ARG A 150 18.51 0.65 1.78
C ARG A 150 18.36 0.62 3.30
N SER A 151 18.69 1.72 3.95
CA SER A 151 18.38 1.91 5.37
C SER A 151 16.97 2.51 5.54
N GLU A 152 16.38 2.31 6.72
CA GLU A 152 15.10 2.96 7.08
C GLU A 152 15.19 4.49 6.96
N ILE A 153 16.32 5.06 7.39
CA ILE A 153 16.58 6.50 7.36
C ILE A 153 16.49 7.03 5.93
N ASP A 154 17.05 6.31 4.95
CA ASP A 154 17.01 6.72 3.54
C ASP A 154 15.56 6.70 3.00
N VAL A 155 14.79 5.67 3.34
CA VAL A 155 13.37 5.55 2.94
C VAL A 155 12.52 6.64 3.57
N VAL A 156 12.75 6.96 4.85
CA VAL A 156 12.05 8.06 5.54
C VAL A 156 12.34 9.39 4.86
N ARG A 157 13.60 9.69 4.55
CA ARG A 157 14.00 10.94 3.87
C ARG A 157 13.38 11.05 2.48
N GLU A 158 13.48 9.99 1.67
CA GLU A 158 12.87 9.93 0.34
C GLU A 158 11.35 10.18 0.39
N LEU A 159 10.67 9.58 1.37
CA LEU A 159 9.24 9.80 1.57
C LEU A 159 8.96 11.25 1.97
N ILE A 160 9.67 11.84 2.94
CA ILE A 160 9.44 13.25 3.33
C ILE A 160 9.65 14.18 2.13
N ASP A 161 10.66 13.92 1.30
CA ASP A 161 10.92 14.69 0.08
C ASP A 161 9.80 14.54 -0.94
N THR A 162 9.38 13.31 -1.22
CA THR A 162 8.33 13.02 -2.20
C THR A 162 6.97 13.59 -1.77
N LEU A 163 6.67 13.56 -0.48
CA LEU A 163 5.35 13.85 0.04
C LEU A 163 5.05 15.35 0.17
N HIS A 164 6.07 16.23 0.06
CA HIS A 164 5.96 17.69 0.13
C HIS A 164 5.03 18.19 1.23
N ILE A 165 5.17 17.64 2.44
CA ILE A 165 4.27 17.95 3.55
C ILE A 165 4.74 19.25 4.21
N GLU A 166 4.02 20.34 3.94
CA GLU A 166 4.30 21.64 4.53
C GLU A 166 3.74 21.77 5.95
N ARG A 167 4.53 22.37 6.85
CA ARG A 167 4.16 22.65 8.25
C ARG A 167 3.68 21.40 9.03
N ALA A 168 4.35 20.27 8.82
CA ALA A 168 4.18 19.07 9.63
C ALA A 168 5.22 18.98 10.75
N VAL A 169 4.80 18.40 11.87
CA VAL A 169 5.72 17.97 12.94
C VAL A 169 5.91 16.47 12.79
N PHE A 170 7.15 16.03 12.57
CA PHE A 170 7.47 14.60 12.47
C PHE A 170 7.93 14.08 13.82
N THR A 171 7.37 12.94 14.25
CA THR A 171 7.86 12.19 15.41
C THR A 171 8.44 10.87 14.93
N LEU A 172 9.69 10.61 15.29
CA LEU A 172 10.50 9.48 14.84
C LEU A 172 11.26 8.92 16.04
N ASP A 173 11.67 7.66 15.96
CA ASP A 173 12.54 7.04 16.96
C ASP A 173 13.93 7.69 16.99
N ALA A 174 14.61 7.53 18.14
CA ALA A 174 15.94 8.08 18.38
C ALA A 174 17.00 7.61 17.36
N LEU A 175 16.76 6.50 16.65
CA LEU A 175 17.60 6.03 15.54
C LEU A 175 17.79 7.10 14.45
N HIS A 176 16.82 8.00 14.29
CA HIS A 176 16.85 9.07 13.28
C HIS A 176 17.67 10.30 13.70
N CYS A 177 18.16 10.36 14.95
CA CYS A 177 19.04 11.42 15.47
C CYS A 177 20.49 11.25 14.97
N GLN A 178 20.70 11.47 13.68
CA GLN A 178 22.00 11.30 13.03
C GLN A 178 22.92 12.51 13.22
N LYS A 179 24.23 12.25 13.41
CA LYS A 179 25.26 13.30 13.56
C LYS A 179 25.34 14.22 12.34
N LYS A 180 25.26 13.64 11.14
CA LYS A 180 25.14 14.42 9.90
C LYS A 180 23.70 14.85 9.75
N GLN A 181 23.48 16.15 9.90
CA GLN A 181 22.17 16.75 9.73
C GLN A 181 21.72 16.59 8.27
N TRP A 182 20.46 16.19 8.12
CA TRP A 182 19.79 16.20 6.84
C TRP A 182 19.32 17.62 6.57
N LEU A 183 20.02 18.32 5.69
CA LEU A 183 19.68 19.68 5.27
C LEU A 183 18.83 19.59 4.01
N ARG A 184 17.68 20.27 4.03
CA ARG A 184 16.69 20.33 2.96
C ARG A 184 16.65 21.73 2.37
#